data_AF-A0A2V7WSL1-F1
#
_entry.id   AF-A0A2V7WSL1-F1
#
_cell.length_a   1.000
_cell.length_b   1.000
_cell.length_c   1.000
_cell.angle_alpha   90.00
_cell.angle_beta   90.00
_cell.angle_gamma   90.00
#
_symmetry.space_group_name_H-M   'P 1'
#
loop_
_entity.id
_entity.type
_entity.pdbx_description
1 polymer ?
#
loop_
_entity_poly.entity_id
_entity_poly.type
_entity_poly.pdbx_seq_one_letter_code
_entity_poly.pdbx_strand_id
1 'polypeptide(L)'
;MRRVRLADLLASAEELAGFSELLTRGGVAAVPTETFYGLAADPTNEGAVSRIFEIKGRDDGKPLLVLFSERAQFDALGVAAESPVLARLLRIWPAPLTVVLPLRSSVAASRGRATLAVRIPAAPRLRQLLSAVGPLTGTSANRSDAPPLADPDAVEEALGADLDLPTPRAIRFGCCGAARSDGPRRGADRHRPRARLPVFMGTIREYAGKKPLLGERVYLAETAAIIGDVVLGDDVSVWYNSVVRGDCHFIRVGARTNIQDNCAVHVTQEKYPTILEEEVTLGHGAIVHGAVVRRGALIGIRATVLDGAEVGESAFVGAGALVTPRTVVPPRTLWLGAPARQVRELSDAEVRDLKHFHSNYLQYKEEYFRIDGRRAIAP
;
A
#
# COMPACT_ATOMS: atom_id res chain seq x y z
N MET A 1 10.43 24.61 -14.01
CA MET A 1 9.69 25.45 -13.03
C MET A 1 9.20 24.52 -11.92
N ARG A 2 8.93 25.02 -10.70
CA ARG A 2 9.11 24.24 -9.45
C ARG A 2 8.00 23.23 -9.16
N ARG A 3 8.36 21.95 -9.29
CA ARG A 3 7.71 20.76 -8.69
C ARG A 3 7.40 20.99 -7.21
N VAL A 4 6.26 20.51 -6.72
CA VAL A 4 5.93 20.54 -5.30
C VAL A 4 5.96 19.11 -4.75
N ARG A 5 7.15 18.58 -4.46
CA ARG A 5 7.26 17.30 -3.75
C ARG A 5 6.94 17.55 -2.27
N LEU A 6 6.31 16.57 -1.61
CA LEU A 6 6.09 16.64 -0.15
C LEU A 6 7.39 16.88 0.63
N ALA A 7 8.51 16.32 0.14
CA ALA A 7 9.82 16.53 0.75
C ALA A 7 10.26 18.00 0.68
N ASP A 8 9.96 18.67 -0.43
CA ASP A 8 10.32 20.07 -0.65
C ASP A 8 9.38 20.99 0.19
N LEU A 9 8.06 20.74 0.18
CA LEU A 9 7.10 21.48 1.03
C LEU A 9 7.41 21.44 2.52
N LEU A 10 7.93 20.31 2.99
CA LEU A 10 8.24 20.09 4.40
C LEU A 10 9.71 20.41 4.73
N ALA A 11 10.52 20.82 3.74
CA ALA A 11 11.94 21.15 3.94
C ALA A 11 12.14 22.53 4.56
N SER A 12 11.25 23.50 4.31
CA SER A 12 11.32 24.84 4.88
C SER A 12 9.96 25.41 5.29
N ALA A 13 9.96 26.22 6.34
CA ALA A 13 8.76 26.93 6.78
C ALA A 13 8.25 27.93 5.72
N GLU A 14 9.15 28.46 4.88
CA GLU A 14 8.82 29.39 3.81
C GLU A 14 8.05 28.70 2.66
N GLU A 15 8.47 27.51 2.24
CA GLU A 15 7.77 26.72 1.21
C GLU A 15 6.37 26.30 1.68
N LEU A 16 6.26 25.90 2.95
CA LEU A 16 4.99 25.54 3.57
C LEU A 16 4.04 26.74 3.68
N ALA A 17 4.57 27.92 4.05
CA ALA A 17 3.81 29.16 4.11
C ALA A 17 3.35 29.61 2.71
N GLY A 18 4.22 29.52 1.70
CA GLY A 18 3.86 29.82 0.31
C GLY A 18 2.80 28.89 -0.25
N PHE A 19 2.84 27.60 0.11
CA PHE A 19 1.80 26.64 -0.24
C PHE A 19 0.48 26.93 0.47
N SER A 20 0.51 27.28 1.75
CA SER A 20 -0.68 27.71 2.48
C SER A 20 -1.29 28.97 1.86
N GLU A 21 -0.48 29.97 1.49
CA GLU A 21 -0.94 31.22 0.85
C GLU A 21 -1.59 30.95 -0.51
N LEU A 22 -1.03 30.03 -1.31
CA LEU A 22 -1.63 29.57 -2.56
C LEU A 22 -3.04 29.01 -2.34
N LEU A 23 -3.20 28.10 -1.38
CA LEU A 23 -4.48 27.46 -1.10
C LEU A 23 -5.52 28.46 -0.59
N THR A 24 -5.13 29.35 0.32
CA THR A 24 -6.02 30.41 0.84
C THR A 24 -6.50 31.36 -0.25
N ARG A 25 -5.71 31.57 -1.31
CA ARG A 25 -6.10 32.38 -2.47
C ARG A 25 -6.96 31.62 -3.49
N GLY A 26 -7.37 30.39 -3.18
CA GLY A 26 -8.15 29.54 -4.07
C GLY A 26 -7.35 28.83 -5.14
N GLY A 27 -6.03 28.68 -4.93
CA GLY A 27 -5.17 27.95 -5.84
C GLY A 27 -5.39 26.44 -5.77
N VAL A 28 -5.06 25.75 -6.87
CA VAL A 28 -5.12 24.29 -7.01
C VAL A 28 -3.73 23.77 -7.27
N ALA A 29 -3.29 22.78 -6.49
CA ALA A 29 -1.99 22.16 -6.63
C ALA A 29 -2.10 20.63 -6.69
N ALA A 30 -1.07 19.96 -7.19
CA ALA A 30 -0.95 18.51 -7.08
C ALA A 30 -0.10 18.14 -5.87
N VAL A 31 -0.59 17.23 -5.03
CA VAL A 31 0.14 16.69 -3.88
C VAL A 31 0.27 15.17 -3.98
N PRO A 32 1.42 14.57 -3.65
CA PRO A 32 1.54 13.13 -3.58
C PRO A 32 0.65 12.54 -2.48
N THR A 33 -0.11 11.50 -2.80
CA THR A 33 -0.86 10.69 -1.83
C THR A 33 -0.24 9.30 -1.68
N GLU A 34 -0.93 8.37 -1.02
CA GLU A 34 -0.45 7.00 -0.77
C GLU A 34 -0.35 6.15 -2.05
N THR A 35 -1.04 6.53 -3.12
CA THR A 35 -1.12 5.71 -4.35
C THR A 35 -0.80 6.52 -5.61
N PHE A 36 -1.29 7.76 -5.69
CA PHE A 36 -1.14 8.64 -6.86
C PHE A 36 -1.05 10.10 -6.42
N TYR A 37 -0.81 11.03 -7.33
CA TYR A 37 -1.00 12.45 -7.03
C TYR A 37 -2.49 12.78 -6.92
N GLY A 38 -2.83 13.66 -5.99
CA GLY A 38 -4.17 14.20 -5.80
C GLY A 38 -4.21 15.69 -6.07
N LEU A 39 -5.33 16.18 -6.61
CA LEU A 39 -5.62 17.60 -6.71
C LEU A 39 -6.05 18.13 -5.34
N ALA A 40 -5.21 19.01 -4.79
CA ALA A 40 -5.38 19.67 -3.52
C ALA A 40 -5.82 21.12 -3.72
N ALA A 41 -6.94 21.44 -3.09
CA ALA A 41 -7.46 22.77 -2.90
C ALA A 41 -8.12 22.85 -1.52
N ASP A 42 -8.38 24.07 -1.06
CA ASP A 42 -9.24 24.31 0.10
C ASP A 42 -10.65 23.78 -0.18
N PRO A 43 -11.17 22.80 0.60
CA PRO A 43 -12.48 22.19 0.37
C PRO A 43 -13.66 23.12 0.67
N THR A 44 -13.42 24.31 1.23
CA THR A 44 -14.43 25.34 1.51
C THR A 44 -14.51 26.43 0.43
N ASN A 45 -13.51 26.52 -0.44
CA ASN A 45 -13.43 27.55 -1.47
C ASN A 45 -14.14 27.09 -2.75
N GLU A 46 -15.30 27.68 -3.06
CA GLU A 46 -16.10 27.35 -4.26
C GLU A 46 -15.31 27.49 -5.56
N GLY A 47 -14.54 28.58 -5.72
CA GLY A 47 -13.76 28.81 -6.94
C GLY A 47 -12.67 27.76 -7.15
N ALA A 48 -11.96 27.40 -6.08
CA ALA A 48 -10.92 26.37 -6.14
C ALA A 48 -11.50 24.98 -6.42
N VAL A 49 -12.64 24.67 -5.81
CA VAL A 49 -13.37 23.41 -6.03
C VAL A 49 -13.88 23.33 -7.47
N SER A 50 -14.52 24.37 -8.01
CA SER A 50 -14.97 24.41 -9.41
C SER A 50 -13.80 24.23 -10.38
N ARG A 51 -12.66 24.87 -10.11
CA ARG A 51 -11.45 24.71 -10.94
C ARG A 51 -10.91 23.28 -10.94
N ILE A 52 -11.05 22.51 -9.85
CA ILE A 52 -10.74 21.07 -9.87
C ILE A 52 -11.61 20.32 -10.89
N PHE A 53 -12.88 20.65 -11.04
CA PHE A 53 -13.75 19.99 -12.03
C PHE A 53 -13.38 20.38 -13.46
N GLU A 54 -13.02 21.64 -13.68
CA GLU A 54 -12.50 22.13 -14.97
C GLU A 54 -11.23 21.37 -15.37
N ILE A 55 -10.24 21.29 -14.48
CA ILE A 55 -8.98 20.55 -14.68
C ILE A 55 -9.27 19.09 -15.02
N LYS A 56 -10.25 18.47 -14.35
CA LYS A 56 -10.61 17.08 -14.59
C LYS A 56 -11.45 16.89 -15.86
N GLY A 57 -12.07 17.93 -16.40
CA GLY A 57 -13.03 17.80 -17.50
C GLY A 57 -14.20 16.87 -17.13
N ARG A 58 -14.86 17.12 -15.99
CA ARG A 58 -15.94 16.26 -15.49
C ARG A 58 -17.11 17.07 -14.94
N ASP A 59 -18.28 16.43 -14.87
CA ASP A 59 -19.50 17.02 -14.30
C ASP A 59 -19.31 17.51 -12.85
N ASP A 60 -19.68 18.76 -12.63
CA ASP A 60 -19.52 19.55 -11.38
C ASP A 60 -20.48 19.11 -10.26
N GLY A 61 -21.38 18.17 -10.53
CA GLY A 61 -22.35 17.67 -9.54
C GLY A 61 -21.85 16.62 -8.56
N LYS A 62 -20.63 16.06 -8.72
CA LYS A 62 -20.12 14.95 -7.88
C LYS A 62 -19.22 15.44 -6.75
N PRO A 63 -19.51 15.16 -5.46
CA PRO A 63 -18.66 15.61 -4.34
C PRO A 63 -17.21 15.11 -4.40
N LEU A 64 -16.31 15.92 -3.85
CA LEU A 64 -14.88 15.62 -3.68
C LEU A 64 -14.61 14.89 -2.36
N LEU A 65 -13.63 13.99 -2.39
CA LEU A 65 -12.99 13.47 -1.19
C LEU A 65 -12.18 14.58 -0.51
N VAL A 66 -12.31 14.68 0.81
CA VAL A 66 -11.49 15.57 1.65
C VAL A 66 -10.59 14.75 2.56
N LEU A 67 -9.32 15.14 2.61
CA LEU A 67 -8.26 14.56 3.40
C LEU A 67 -8.02 15.40 4.65
N PHE A 68 -7.84 14.74 5.78
CA PHE A 68 -7.64 15.35 7.10
C PHE A 68 -6.37 14.80 7.75
N SER A 69 -5.66 15.60 8.54
CA SER A 69 -4.54 15.08 9.36
C SER A 69 -5.02 14.33 10.59
N GLU A 70 -6.13 14.78 11.18
CA GLU A 70 -6.67 14.29 12.44
C GLU A 70 -8.17 14.57 12.62
N ARG A 71 -8.76 13.97 13.66
CA ARG A 71 -10.19 14.14 13.98
C ARG A 71 -10.57 15.58 14.31
N ALA A 72 -9.72 16.36 14.98
CA ALA A 72 -10.06 17.70 15.43
C ALA A 72 -10.51 18.61 14.27
N GLN A 73 -9.98 18.37 13.06
CA GLN A 73 -10.34 19.10 11.86
C GLN A 73 -11.74 18.78 11.30
N PHE A 74 -12.36 17.66 11.70
CA PHE A 74 -13.68 17.27 11.20
C PHE A 74 -14.76 18.23 11.70
N ASP A 75 -14.66 18.65 12.96
CA ASP A 75 -15.62 19.58 13.55
C ASP A 75 -15.51 20.97 12.92
N ALA A 76 -14.29 21.41 12.59
CA ALA A 76 -14.05 22.67 11.88
C ALA A 76 -14.71 22.71 10.49
N LEU A 77 -14.77 21.58 9.79
CA LEU A 77 -15.41 21.45 8.48
C LEU A 77 -16.90 21.01 8.56
N GLY A 78 -17.45 20.87 9.77
CA GLY A 78 -18.84 20.49 9.96
C GLY A 78 -19.16 19.02 9.68
N VAL A 79 -18.19 18.11 9.70
CA VAL A 79 -18.41 16.67 9.53
C VAL A 79 -19.02 16.08 10.80
N ALA A 80 -20.32 15.78 10.72
CA ALA A 80 -21.08 15.13 11.77
C ALA A 80 -20.86 13.62 11.71
N ALA A 81 -20.32 13.05 12.77
CA ALA A 81 -20.31 11.60 12.94
C ALA A 81 -20.75 11.26 14.35
N GLU A 82 -21.70 10.33 14.46
CA GLU A 82 -22.14 9.81 15.74
C GLU A 82 -20.97 9.14 16.47
N SER A 83 -20.84 9.42 17.76
CA SER A 83 -19.68 9.06 18.59
C SER A 83 -19.25 7.58 18.46
N PRO A 84 -20.16 6.57 18.46
CA PRO A 84 -19.75 5.17 18.42
C PRO A 84 -19.13 4.72 17.09
N VAL A 85 -19.66 5.18 15.95
CA VAL A 85 -19.17 4.79 14.62
C VAL A 85 -17.83 5.45 14.37
N LEU A 86 -17.74 6.75 14.63
CA LEU A 86 -16.52 7.52 14.49
C LEU A 86 -15.39 6.95 15.36
N ALA A 87 -15.68 6.58 16.61
CA ALA A 87 -14.69 5.99 17.51
C ALA A 87 -14.13 4.65 16.98
N ARG A 88 -14.91 3.87 16.22
CA ARG A 88 -14.41 2.67 15.53
C ARG A 88 -13.51 3.06 14.35
N LEU A 89 -13.94 4.04 13.55
CA LEU A 89 -13.17 4.50 12.39
C LEU A 89 -11.82 5.10 12.79
N LEU A 90 -11.75 5.86 13.90
CA LEU A 90 -10.52 6.44 14.41
C LEU A 90 -9.53 5.40 14.97
N ARG A 91 -9.94 4.15 15.20
CA ARG A 91 -9.02 3.04 15.49
C ARG A 91 -8.41 2.41 14.24
N ILE A 92 -9.05 2.62 13.09
CA ILE A 92 -8.59 2.14 11.78
C ILE A 92 -7.73 3.21 11.13
N TRP A 93 -8.18 4.46 11.15
CA TRP A 93 -7.42 5.59 10.69
C TRP A 93 -6.25 5.90 11.62
N PRO A 94 -5.07 6.30 11.09
CA PRO A 94 -4.81 6.68 9.70
C PRO A 94 -4.62 5.47 8.75
N ALA A 95 -5.33 5.46 7.62
CA ALA A 95 -5.42 4.32 6.70
C ALA A 95 -5.92 4.76 5.31
N PRO A 96 -5.70 3.97 4.24
CA PRO A 96 -6.27 4.25 2.92
C PRO A 96 -7.78 3.97 2.81
N LEU A 97 -8.52 4.19 3.90
CA LEU A 97 -9.97 4.02 3.99
C LEU A 97 -10.65 5.37 3.78
N THR A 98 -11.57 5.45 2.82
CA THR A 98 -12.46 6.59 2.64
C THR A 98 -13.83 6.23 3.18
N VAL A 99 -14.44 7.10 3.99
CA VAL A 99 -15.79 6.91 4.52
C VAL A 99 -16.65 8.12 4.19
N VAL A 100 -17.90 7.89 3.83
CA VAL A 100 -18.88 8.95 3.62
C VAL A 100 -19.59 9.24 4.95
N LEU A 101 -19.44 10.46 5.45
CA LEU A 101 -20.02 10.89 6.73
C LEU A 101 -21.00 12.06 6.52
N PRO A 102 -22.04 12.17 7.36
CA PRO A 102 -22.94 13.33 7.35
C PRO A 102 -22.22 14.66 7.56
N LEU A 103 -22.81 15.72 7.01
CA LEU A 103 -22.41 17.11 7.24
C LEU A 103 -23.49 17.85 8.05
N ARG A 104 -23.07 18.71 8.98
CA ARG A 104 -23.95 19.67 9.67
C ARG A 104 -24.35 20.83 8.76
N SER A 105 -23.46 21.20 7.83
CA SER A 105 -23.62 22.28 6.86
C SER A 105 -22.91 21.92 5.57
N SER A 106 -23.46 22.34 4.43
CA SER A 106 -22.82 22.13 3.13
C SER A 106 -21.45 22.83 3.08
N VAL A 107 -20.50 22.20 2.40
CA VAL A 107 -19.18 22.76 2.08
C VAL A 107 -18.97 22.68 0.58
N ALA A 108 -18.11 23.53 0.01
CA ALA A 108 -17.92 23.58 -1.44
C ALA A 108 -17.60 22.19 -2.03
N ALA A 109 -16.72 21.43 -1.37
CA ALA A 109 -16.37 20.07 -1.76
C ALA A 109 -17.55 19.08 -1.77
N SER A 110 -18.63 19.32 -1.01
CA SER A 110 -19.80 18.43 -1.00
C SER A 110 -20.74 18.65 -2.20
N ARG A 111 -20.55 19.73 -2.97
CA ARG A 111 -21.43 20.11 -4.10
C ARG A 111 -22.91 20.06 -3.72
N GLY A 112 -23.24 20.61 -2.54
CA GLY A 112 -24.62 20.68 -2.03
C GLY A 112 -25.15 19.37 -1.43
N ARG A 113 -24.35 18.31 -1.35
CA ARG A 113 -24.76 17.05 -0.69
C ARG A 113 -24.67 17.21 0.83
N ALA A 114 -25.57 16.51 1.54
CA ALA A 114 -25.61 16.41 2.99
C ALA A 114 -24.54 15.46 3.58
N THR A 115 -23.67 14.90 2.74
CA THR A 115 -22.60 13.98 3.14
C THR A 115 -21.29 14.33 2.44
N LEU A 116 -20.17 13.94 3.04
CA LEU A 116 -18.83 14.16 2.53
C LEU A 116 -18.00 12.88 2.63
N ALA A 117 -17.26 12.56 1.57
CA ALA A 117 -16.25 11.52 1.61
C ALA A 117 -15.02 12.06 2.35
N VAL A 118 -14.62 11.41 3.43
CA VAL A 118 -13.51 11.83 4.30
C VAL A 118 -12.48 10.71 4.47
N ARG A 119 -11.22 11.10 4.67
CA ARG A 119 -10.12 10.17 4.93
C ARG A 119 -9.03 10.83 5.78
N ILE A 120 -8.49 10.09 6.74
CA ILE A 120 -7.22 10.40 7.37
C ILE A 120 -6.16 9.48 6.75
N PRO A 121 -5.27 9.97 5.87
CA PRO A 121 -4.38 9.14 5.07
C PRO A 121 -3.28 8.49 5.92
N ALA A 122 -2.83 7.27 5.59
CA ALA A 122 -1.74 6.61 6.33
C ALA A 122 -0.40 7.30 6.11
N ALA A 123 -0.18 7.92 4.93
CA ALA A 123 1.05 8.61 4.56
C ALA A 123 1.45 9.68 5.58
N PRO A 124 2.53 9.48 6.37
CA PRO A 124 2.90 10.40 7.45
C PRO A 124 3.26 11.80 6.96
N ARG A 125 3.95 11.92 5.82
CA ARG A 125 4.31 13.21 5.22
C ARG A 125 3.08 13.99 4.74
N LEU A 126 2.09 13.31 4.15
CA LEU A 126 0.85 13.95 3.76
C LEU A 126 0.06 14.41 4.99
N ARG A 127 0.00 13.61 6.07
CA ARG A 127 -0.60 14.05 7.34
C ARG A 127 0.13 15.24 7.95
N GLN A 128 1.46 15.29 7.86
CA GLN A 128 2.25 16.43 8.32
C GLN A 128 1.91 17.70 7.52
N LEU A 129 1.78 17.60 6.19
CA LEU A 129 1.30 18.70 5.36
C LEU A 129 -0.11 19.15 5.80
N LEU A 130 -1.07 18.23 5.86
CA LEU A 130 -2.46 18.51 6.26
C LEU A 130 -2.57 19.10 7.68
N SER A 131 -1.65 18.74 8.59
CA SER A 131 -1.59 19.32 9.93
C SER A 131 -1.14 20.78 9.91
N ALA A 132 -0.33 21.17 8.92
CA ALA A 132 0.17 22.52 8.79
C ALA A 132 -0.76 23.44 7.99
N VAL A 133 -1.42 22.93 6.94
CA VAL A 133 -2.22 23.74 6.01
C VAL A 133 -3.73 23.53 6.13
N GLY A 134 -4.17 22.55 6.92
CA GLY A 134 -5.58 22.21 7.07
C GLY A 134 -6.05 21.10 6.11
N PRO A 135 -7.35 20.76 6.14
CA PRO A 135 -7.94 19.77 5.25
C PRO A 135 -7.84 20.18 3.78
N LEU A 136 -7.61 19.21 2.90
CA LEU A 136 -7.48 19.43 1.46
C LEU A 136 -8.36 18.47 0.68
N THR A 137 -8.80 18.86 -0.51
CA THR A 137 -9.35 17.89 -1.46
C THR A 137 -8.31 16.83 -1.84
N GLY A 138 -8.76 15.63 -2.20
CA GLY A 138 -7.89 14.48 -2.45
C GLY A 138 -8.29 13.61 -3.63
N THR A 139 -8.95 14.16 -4.64
CA THR A 139 -9.29 13.40 -5.86
C THR A 139 -8.04 13.18 -6.71
N SER A 140 -7.93 12.04 -7.39
CA SER A 140 -6.75 11.72 -8.22
C SER A 140 -6.48 12.82 -9.27
N ALA A 141 -5.20 13.12 -9.48
CA ALA A 141 -4.73 14.10 -10.45
C ALA A 141 -4.65 13.47 -11.84
N ASN A 142 -5.79 13.46 -12.52
CA ASN A 142 -5.96 12.99 -13.90
C ASN A 142 -7.23 13.60 -14.49
N ARG A 143 -7.24 13.81 -15.82
CA ARG A 143 -8.46 14.12 -16.57
C ARG A 143 -9.42 12.93 -16.52
N SER A 144 -10.72 13.16 -16.72
CA SER A 144 -11.72 12.10 -16.82
C SER A 144 -11.27 11.04 -17.81
N ASP A 145 -11.47 9.78 -17.43
CA ASP A 145 -11.14 8.59 -18.23
C ASP A 145 -9.64 8.37 -18.53
N ALA A 146 -8.77 9.30 -18.13
CA ALA A 146 -7.31 9.11 -18.15
C ALA A 146 -6.85 8.33 -16.90
N PRO A 147 -5.74 7.56 -16.97
CA PRO A 147 -5.20 6.86 -15.81
C PRO A 147 -4.70 7.85 -14.73
N PRO A 148 -4.78 7.49 -13.45
CA PRO A 148 -4.26 8.31 -12.36
C PRO A 148 -2.72 8.39 -12.43
N LEU A 149 -2.17 9.58 -12.16
CA LEU A 149 -0.75 9.87 -12.33
C LEU A 149 0.03 9.56 -11.03
N ALA A 150 1.01 8.68 -11.12
CA ALA A 150 1.89 8.30 -10.00
C ALA A 150 3.23 9.05 -10.01
N ASP A 151 3.59 9.61 -11.17
CA ASP A 151 4.89 10.23 -11.42
C ASP A 151 4.77 11.77 -11.50
N PRO A 152 5.61 12.54 -10.78
CA PRO A 152 5.57 14.00 -10.83
C PRO A 152 5.81 14.60 -12.22
N ASP A 153 6.63 13.98 -13.08
CA ASP A 153 6.89 14.52 -14.41
C ASP A 153 5.68 14.29 -15.32
N ALA A 154 5.00 13.16 -15.18
CA ALA A 154 3.72 12.91 -15.84
C ALA A 154 2.61 13.88 -15.38
N VAL A 155 2.60 14.31 -14.11
CA VAL A 155 1.68 15.35 -13.61
C VAL A 155 1.96 16.71 -14.24
N GLU A 156 3.23 17.10 -14.32
CA GLU A 156 3.63 18.37 -14.96
C GLU A 156 3.25 18.38 -16.44
N GLU A 157 3.54 17.29 -17.18
CA GLU A 157 3.21 17.17 -18.60
C GLU A 157 1.71 17.24 -18.85
N ALA A 158 0.91 16.55 -18.02
CA ALA A 158 -0.52 16.42 -18.24
C ALA A 158 -1.35 17.61 -17.71
N LEU A 159 -0.92 18.23 -16.60
CA LEU A 159 -1.73 19.18 -15.82
C LEU A 159 -0.98 20.46 -15.42
N GLY A 160 0.33 20.57 -15.67
CA GLY A 160 1.16 21.67 -15.15
C GLY A 160 0.69 23.07 -15.55
N ALA A 161 0.11 23.22 -16.75
CA ALA A 161 -0.44 24.50 -17.21
C ALA A 161 -1.72 24.93 -16.47
N ASP A 162 -2.44 23.97 -15.89
CA ASP A 162 -3.71 24.20 -15.22
C ASP A 162 -3.55 24.36 -13.68
N LEU A 163 -2.39 23.98 -13.14
CA LEU A 163 -2.05 24.01 -11.71
C LEU A 163 -1.32 25.30 -11.29
N ASP A 164 -1.54 25.72 -10.06
CA ASP A 164 -0.83 26.85 -9.47
C ASP A 164 0.46 26.38 -8.77
N LEU A 165 1.48 27.23 -8.80
CA LEU A 165 2.74 27.01 -8.10
C LEU A 165 2.81 27.90 -6.85
N PRO A 166 3.30 27.37 -5.71
CA PRO A 166 3.50 28.18 -4.52
C PRO A 166 4.42 29.35 -4.87
N THR A 167 3.95 30.57 -4.60
CA THR A 167 4.72 31.76 -4.92
C THR A 167 5.92 31.85 -3.97
N PRO A 168 7.16 31.95 -4.47
CA PRO A 168 8.22 32.52 -3.67
C PRO A 168 7.91 34.01 -3.56
N ARG A 169 7.48 34.49 -2.39
CA ARG A 169 7.35 35.93 -2.18
C ARG A 169 8.73 36.56 -2.37
N ALA A 170 8.82 37.36 -3.44
CA ALA A 170 9.82 38.38 -3.73
C ALA A 170 10.92 38.61 -2.67
N ILE A 171 12.14 38.09 -2.94
CA ILE A 171 13.35 38.89 -2.68
C ILE A 171 13.50 39.83 -3.87
N ARG A 172 12.79 40.97 -3.81
CA ARG A 172 13.17 42.19 -4.52
C ARG A 172 13.95 43.06 -3.54
N PHE A 173 15.26 42.94 -3.58
CA PHE A 173 16.32 43.90 -3.23
C PHE A 173 17.59 43.13 -3.63
N GLY A 174 18.40 43.50 -4.61
CA GLY A 174 18.88 44.78 -5.08
C GLY A 174 20.22 44.43 -5.76
N CYS A 175 20.70 45.28 -6.66
CA CYS A 175 21.91 45.11 -7.45
C CYS A 175 23.05 44.33 -6.78
N CYS A 176 23.67 43.44 -7.56
CA CYS A 176 25.05 43.00 -7.35
C CYS A 176 25.96 44.23 -7.27
N GLY A 177 26.25 44.66 -6.04
CA GLY A 177 27.44 45.40 -5.66
C GLY A 177 28.32 44.45 -4.86
N ALA A 178 29.54 44.24 -5.35
CA ALA A 178 30.53 43.35 -4.79
C ALA A 178 30.81 43.58 -3.29
N ALA A 179 31.06 42.51 -2.54
CA ALA A 179 32.16 42.46 -1.57
C ALA A 179 32.44 41.01 -1.15
N ARG A 180 33.68 40.60 -1.38
CA ARG A 180 34.33 39.46 -0.75
C ARG A 180 34.51 39.74 0.75
N SER A 181 34.55 38.71 1.58
CA SER A 181 35.70 38.48 2.48
C SER A 181 35.57 37.15 3.23
N ASP A 182 36.76 36.60 3.48
CA ASP A 182 37.09 35.29 4.01
C ASP A 182 36.79 35.11 5.50
N GLY A 183 36.72 33.84 5.93
CA GLY A 183 36.96 33.46 7.32
C GLY A 183 36.60 32.01 7.64
N PRO A 184 37.59 31.12 7.90
CA PRO A 184 37.33 29.70 8.18
C PRO A 184 37.12 29.46 9.69
N ARG A 185 36.21 28.54 10.04
CA ARG A 185 36.21 27.90 11.36
C ARG A 185 36.07 26.39 11.24
N ARG A 186 37.17 25.72 11.55
CA ARG A 186 37.28 24.29 11.88
C ARG A 186 36.49 24.00 13.16
N GLY A 187 35.94 22.79 13.30
CA GLY A 187 35.53 22.31 14.61
C GLY A 187 34.67 21.05 14.62
N ALA A 188 35.34 19.92 14.86
CA ALA A 188 34.85 18.73 15.57
C ALA A 188 33.82 17.82 14.87
N ASP A 189 34.38 16.76 14.31
CA ASP A 189 33.82 15.41 14.29
C ASP A 189 33.14 15.07 15.64
N ARG A 190 31.86 14.73 15.55
CA ARG A 190 31.18 13.82 16.49
C ARG A 190 30.30 12.91 15.66
N HIS A 191 30.90 11.83 15.17
CA HIS A 191 30.23 10.58 14.88
C HIS A 191 29.26 10.21 16.02
N ARG A 192 27.99 10.60 15.88
CA ARG A 192 26.90 9.93 16.56
C ARG A 192 26.58 8.68 15.74
N PRO A 193 26.47 7.48 16.34
CA PRO A 193 25.90 6.35 15.63
C PRO A 193 24.48 6.75 15.26
N ARG A 194 24.20 6.95 13.97
CA ARG A 194 22.82 7.08 13.50
C ARG A 194 22.12 5.79 13.89
N ALA A 195 21.19 5.89 14.84
CA ALA A 195 20.31 4.80 15.18
C ALA A 195 19.73 4.24 13.89
N ARG A 196 20.00 2.95 13.66
CA ARG A 196 19.53 2.16 12.54
C ARG A 196 18.00 2.15 12.60
N LEU A 197 17.33 3.04 11.87
CA LEU A 197 15.88 2.94 11.64
C LEU A 197 15.62 1.56 11.00
N PRO A 198 14.62 0.79 11.47
CA PRO A 198 14.28 -0.49 10.88
C PRO A 198 13.72 -0.26 9.48
N VAL A 199 14.23 -1.00 8.52
CA VAL A 199 13.62 -1.18 7.20
C VAL A 199 12.28 -1.87 7.46
N PHE A 200 11.19 -1.33 6.90
CA PHE A 200 9.85 -1.91 7.06
C PHE A 200 9.76 -3.24 6.28
N MET A 201 10.26 -4.32 6.87
CA MET A 201 9.90 -5.69 6.51
C MET A 201 8.40 -5.88 6.83
N GLY A 202 7.67 -6.72 6.09
CA GLY A 202 6.22 -6.91 6.23
C GLY A 202 5.68 -6.96 7.68
N THR A 203 4.41 -6.62 7.86
CA THR A 203 3.76 -6.52 9.17
C THR A 203 3.69 -7.87 9.88
N ILE A 204 4.60 -8.11 10.83
CA ILE A 204 4.57 -9.27 11.72
C ILE A 204 3.76 -8.93 12.98
N ARG A 205 2.74 -9.72 13.32
CA ARG A 205 1.92 -9.54 14.54
C ARG A 205 1.83 -10.80 15.37
N GLU A 206 2.01 -10.62 16.68
CA GLU A 206 1.68 -11.64 17.67
C GLU A 206 0.17 -11.73 17.87
N TYR A 207 -0.34 -12.95 18.07
CA TYR A 207 -1.74 -13.21 18.41
C TYR A 207 -1.80 -14.28 19.49
N ALA A 208 -2.55 -14.03 20.57
CA ALA A 208 -2.74 -14.98 21.69
C ALA A 208 -1.44 -15.61 22.22
N GLY A 209 -0.36 -14.82 22.36
CA GLY A 209 0.94 -15.30 22.84
C GLY A 209 1.80 -16.04 21.80
N LYS A 210 1.34 -16.11 20.54
CA LYS A 210 2.04 -16.77 19.44
C LYS A 210 2.56 -15.73 18.46
N LYS A 211 3.88 -15.64 18.36
CA LYS A 211 4.60 -14.78 17.43
C LYS A 211 5.10 -15.61 16.24
N PRO A 212 4.99 -15.11 15.00
CA PRO A 212 5.56 -15.79 13.84
C PRO A 212 7.06 -16.05 13.99
N LEU A 213 7.49 -17.24 13.59
CA LEU A 213 8.90 -17.66 13.55
C LEU A 213 9.35 -17.67 12.09
N LEU A 214 10.48 -17.03 11.82
CA LEU A 214 11.06 -16.90 10.47
C LEU A 214 12.40 -17.61 10.42
N GLY A 215 12.61 -18.39 9.35
CA GLY A 215 13.92 -18.95 9.01
C GLY A 215 14.86 -17.92 8.40
N GLU A 216 15.96 -18.42 7.84
CA GLU A 216 17.00 -17.59 7.25
C GLU A 216 16.57 -17.04 5.88
N ARG A 217 17.01 -15.81 5.58
CA ARG A 217 16.80 -15.16 4.27
C ARG A 217 15.33 -15.15 3.80
N VAL A 218 14.39 -15.09 4.75
CA VAL A 218 12.96 -14.89 4.46
C VAL A 218 12.75 -13.48 3.94
N TYR A 219 12.02 -13.35 2.84
CA TYR A 219 11.60 -12.06 2.31
C TYR A 219 10.14 -11.81 2.61
N LEU A 220 9.86 -10.67 3.21
CA LEU A 220 8.51 -10.18 3.48
C LEU A 220 8.39 -8.81 2.84
N ALA A 221 7.59 -8.73 1.76
CA ALA A 221 7.23 -7.45 1.17
C ALA A 221 6.61 -6.53 2.24
N GLU A 222 6.85 -5.23 2.12
CA GLU A 222 6.46 -4.22 3.11
C GLU A 222 4.96 -4.21 3.46
N THR A 223 4.10 -4.66 2.53
CA THR A 223 2.65 -4.77 2.74
C THR A 223 2.15 -6.17 3.08
N ALA A 224 3.02 -7.18 3.15
CA ALA A 224 2.65 -8.51 3.61
C ALA A 224 2.30 -8.49 5.11
N ALA A 225 1.38 -9.35 5.55
CA ALA A 225 1.02 -9.48 6.97
C ALA A 225 1.12 -10.93 7.44
N ILE A 226 1.93 -11.18 8.47
CA ILE A 226 2.15 -12.50 9.07
C ILE A 226 1.70 -12.47 10.53
N ILE A 227 0.71 -13.27 10.89
CA ILE A 227 -0.03 -13.11 12.16
C ILE A 227 -0.17 -14.46 12.88
N GLY A 228 0.21 -14.51 14.16
CA GLY A 228 -0.07 -15.64 15.06
C GLY A 228 0.91 -16.81 14.95
N ASP A 229 0.41 -18.04 15.07
CA ASP A 229 1.18 -19.29 15.05
C ASP A 229 1.58 -19.67 13.61
N VAL A 230 2.52 -18.92 13.06
CA VAL A 230 3.07 -19.11 11.71
C VAL A 230 4.56 -19.43 11.80
N VAL A 231 5.01 -20.46 11.09
CA VAL A 231 6.43 -20.75 10.89
C VAL A 231 6.74 -20.70 9.41
N LEU A 232 7.67 -19.83 9.02
CA LEU A 232 8.21 -19.73 7.67
C LEU A 232 9.62 -20.34 7.65
N GLY A 233 9.85 -21.34 6.80
CA GLY A 233 11.17 -21.93 6.60
C GLY A 233 12.14 -21.02 5.85
N ASP A 234 13.36 -21.51 5.66
CA ASP A 234 14.41 -20.75 4.98
C ASP A 234 14.02 -20.38 3.55
N ASP A 235 14.43 -19.20 3.14
CA ASP A 235 14.20 -18.66 1.81
C ASP A 235 12.73 -18.48 1.38
N VAL A 236 11.77 -18.62 2.30
CA VAL A 236 10.37 -18.29 2.01
C VAL A 236 10.25 -16.83 1.57
N SER A 237 9.40 -16.56 0.59
CA SER A 237 9.08 -15.20 0.16
C SER A 237 7.57 -14.96 0.21
N VAL A 238 7.15 -13.91 0.91
CA VAL A 238 5.76 -13.46 0.98
C VAL A 238 5.67 -12.07 0.37
N TRP A 239 4.88 -11.98 -0.70
CA TRP A 239 4.84 -10.82 -1.60
C TRP A 239 3.70 -9.87 -1.25
N TYR A 240 3.56 -8.79 -2.03
CA TYR A 240 2.80 -7.62 -1.64
C TYR A 240 1.33 -7.95 -1.33
N ASN A 241 0.82 -7.37 -0.24
CA ASN A 241 -0.57 -7.48 0.24
C ASN A 241 -1.03 -8.89 0.60
N SER A 242 -0.12 -9.85 0.70
CA SER A 242 -0.45 -11.22 1.11
C SER A 242 -0.60 -11.34 2.62
N VAL A 243 -1.63 -12.06 3.05
CA VAL A 243 -1.95 -12.26 4.47
C VAL A 243 -1.80 -13.73 4.82
N VAL A 244 -0.92 -14.02 5.78
CA VAL A 244 -0.72 -15.35 6.36
C VAL A 244 -1.12 -15.29 7.84
N ARG A 245 -2.33 -15.77 8.15
CA ARG A 245 -2.95 -15.58 9.47
C ARG A 245 -3.25 -16.92 10.14
N GLY A 246 -2.41 -17.29 11.10
CA GLY A 246 -2.55 -18.47 11.96
C GLY A 246 -3.01 -18.08 13.36
N ASP A 247 -4.23 -17.53 13.47
CA ASP A 247 -4.77 -17.04 14.75
C ASP A 247 -5.58 -18.12 15.50
N CYS A 248 -6.37 -18.93 14.79
CA CYS A 248 -7.23 -19.97 15.36
C CYS A 248 -6.71 -21.40 15.17
N HIS A 249 -5.60 -21.56 14.44
CA HIS A 249 -4.79 -22.77 14.30
C HIS A 249 -3.40 -22.35 13.80
N PHE A 250 -2.59 -23.29 13.34
CA PHE A 250 -1.20 -23.05 12.97
C PHE A 250 -1.02 -23.09 11.46
N ILE A 251 -0.04 -22.32 10.97
CA ILE A 251 0.43 -22.36 9.59
C ILE A 251 1.91 -22.76 9.58
N ARG A 252 2.27 -23.74 8.74
CA ARG A 252 3.67 -24.14 8.49
C ARG A 252 3.97 -23.98 7.02
N VAL A 253 5.03 -23.25 6.70
CA VAL A 253 5.48 -23.00 5.32
C VAL A 253 6.90 -23.51 5.19
N GLY A 254 7.10 -24.49 4.32
CA GLY A 254 8.39 -25.10 4.02
C GLY A 254 9.32 -24.16 3.27
N ALA A 255 10.61 -24.53 3.23
CA ALA A 255 11.65 -23.70 2.63
C ALA A 255 11.42 -23.43 1.14
N ARG A 256 11.94 -22.30 0.64
CA ARG A 256 11.89 -21.89 -0.79
C ARG A 256 10.47 -21.78 -1.38
N THR A 257 9.45 -21.77 -0.54
CA THR A 257 8.05 -21.53 -0.94
C THR A 257 7.81 -20.05 -1.19
N ASN A 258 7.05 -19.73 -2.23
CA ASN A 258 6.68 -18.36 -2.57
C ASN A 258 5.15 -18.17 -2.48
N ILE A 259 4.75 -17.15 -1.73
CA ILE A 259 3.37 -16.72 -1.55
C ILE A 259 3.22 -15.38 -2.24
N GLN A 260 2.81 -15.41 -3.51
CA GLN A 260 2.78 -14.24 -4.40
C GLN A 260 1.74 -13.22 -3.96
N ASP A 261 1.61 -12.11 -4.69
CA ASP A 261 0.85 -10.93 -4.29
C ASP A 261 -0.64 -11.21 -4.05
N ASN A 262 -1.21 -10.55 -3.05
CA ASN A 262 -2.63 -10.60 -2.67
C ASN A 262 -3.14 -12.01 -2.31
N CYS A 263 -2.27 -12.94 -1.91
CA CYS A 263 -2.69 -14.25 -1.42
C CYS A 263 -3.30 -14.17 -0.02
N ALA A 264 -4.22 -15.09 0.28
CA ALA A 264 -4.76 -15.28 1.63
C ALA A 264 -4.51 -16.72 2.08
N VAL A 265 -3.74 -16.88 3.17
CA VAL A 265 -3.46 -18.17 3.80
C VAL A 265 -4.06 -18.14 5.20
N HIS A 266 -5.03 -19.02 5.44
CA HIS A 266 -5.79 -19.07 6.68
C HIS A 266 -6.05 -20.52 7.08
N VAL A 267 -6.69 -20.72 8.22
CA VAL A 267 -6.91 -22.01 8.87
C VAL A 267 -8.35 -22.14 9.33
N THR A 268 -8.78 -23.36 9.66
CA THR A 268 -10.05 -23.55 10.38
C THR A 268 -9.78 -23.86 11.82
N GLN A 269 -10.42 -23.08 12.71
CA GLN A 269 -10.33 -23.21 14.15
C GLN A 269 -10.40 -24.66 14.61
N GLU A 270 -9.36 -25.10 15.32
CA GLU A 270 -9.27 -26.42 15.98
C GLU A 270 -9.48 -27.66 15.07
N LYS A 271 -9.54 -27.49 13.75
CA LYS A 271 -9.87 -28.58 12.82
C LYS A 271 -8.85 -28.79 11.73
N TYR A 272 -8.50 -27.73 11.01
CA TYR A 272 -7.62 -27.85 9.84
C TYR A 272 -6.52 -26.77 9.90
N PRO A 273 -5.25 -27.16 10.17
CA PRO A 273 -4.12 -26.28 9.93
C PRO A 273 -3.92 -26.08 8.44
N THR A 274 -3.07 -25.10 8.09
CA THR A 274 -2.53 -25.00 6.73
C THR A 274 -1.06 -25.35 6.72
N ILE A 275 -0.70 -26.31 5.87
CA ILE A 275 0.67 -26.78 5.70
C ILE A 275 1.02 -26.61 4.23
N LEU A 276 1.98 -25.75 3.96
CA LEU A 276 2.63 -25.64 2.66
C LEU A 276 3.99 -26.30 2.84
N GLU A 277 4.28 -27.37 2.11
CA GLU A 277 5.62 -27.97 2.11
C GLU A 277 6.62 -27.07 1.36
N GLU A 278 7.84 -27.55 1.16
CA GLU A 278 8.88 -26.78 0.48
C GLU A 278 8.63 -26.68 -1.03
N GLU A 279 9.15 -25.61 -1.62
CA GLU A 279 9.09 -25.34 -3.07
C GLU A 279 7.66 -25.16 -3.63
N VAL A 280 6.68 -24.94 -2.74
CA VAL A 280 5.31 -24.61 -3.13
C VAL A 280 5.26 -23.22 -3.76
N THR A 281 4.42 -23.07 -4.78
CA THR A 281 4.13 -21.77 -5.39
C THR A 281 2.65 -21.46 -5.24
N LEU A 282 2.32 -20.42 -4.49
CA LEU A 282 0.98 -19.83 -4.48
C LEU A 282 0.96 -18.64 -5.43
N GLY A 283 0.29 -18.81 -6.57
CA GLY A 283 0.11 -17.79 -7.59
C GLY A 283 -0.67 -16.57 -7.09
N HIS A 284 -0.47 -15.42 -7.73
CA HIS A 284 -1.10 -14.16 -7.33
C HIS A 284 -2.61 -14.31 -7.02
N GLY A 285 -3.04 -13.82 -5.86
CA GLY A 285 -4.44 -13.86 -5.44
C GLY A 285 -4.96 -15.25 -5.05
N ALA A 286 -4.10 -16.26 -4.93
CA ALA A 286 -4.52 -17.58 -4.47
C ALA A 286 -5.00 -17.55 -3.01
N ILE A 287 -6.01 -18.38 -2.71
CA ILE A 287 -6.57 -18.55 -1.37
C ILE A 287 -6.33 -19.99 -0.94
N VAL A 288 -5.67 -20.19 0.21
CA VAL A 288 -5.48 -21.52 0.82
C VAL A 288 -6.03 -21.48 2.24
N HIS A 289 -7.04 -22.30 2.51
CA HIS A 289 -7.76 -22.32 3.77
C HIS A 289 -7.80 -23.73 4.36
N GLY A 290 -7.11 -23.94 5.46
CA GLY A 290 -7.09 -25.21 6.21
C GLY A 290 -6.69 -26.43 5.35
N ALA A 291 -5.65 -26.31 4.53
CA ALA A 291 -5.29 -27.35 3.55
C ALA A 291 -3.81 -27.76 3.62
N VAL A 292 -3.50 -28.94 3.07
CA VAL A 292 -2.13 -29.41 2.89
C VAL A 292 -1.73 -29.29 1.43
N VAL A 293 -0.67 -28.56 1.13
CA VAL A 293 -0.10 -28.42 -0.21
C VAL A 293 1.31 -29.01 -0.17
N ARG A 294 1.48 -30.13 -0.88
CA ARG A 294 2.71 -30.92 -0.90
C ARG A 294 3.80 -30.26 -1.74
N ARG A 295 5.02 -30.75 -1.57
CA ARG A 295 6.25 -30.27 -2.21
C ARG A 295 6.08 -29.94 -3.69
N GLY A 296 6.59 -28.79 -4.10
CA GLY A 296 6.67 -28.41 -5.51
C GLY A 296 5.33 -28.19 -6.21
N ALA A 297 4.20 -28.24 -5.49
CA ALA A 297 2.90 -27.98 -6.08
C ALA A 297 2.71 -26.50 -6.43
N LEU A 298 1.96 -26.26 -7.50
CA LEU A 298 1.61 -24.94 -8.02
C LEU A 298 0.12 -24.71 -7.85
N ILE A 299 -0.23 -23.70 -7.04
CA ILE A 299 -1.59 -23.18 -6.92
C ILE A 299 -1.69 -21.97 -7.83
N GLY A 300 -2.48 -22.06 -8.90
CA GLY A 300 -2.55 -21.05 -9.94
C GLY A 300 -3.12 -19.73 -9.45
N ILE A 301 -2.92 -18.69 -10.27
CA ILE A 301 -3.42 -17.33 -10.03
C ILE A 301 -4.92 -17.37 -9.73
N ARG A 302 -5.33 -16.75 -8.62
CA ARG A 302 -6.73 -16.69 -8.13
C ARG A 302 -7.40 -18.05 -7.90
N ALA A 303 -6.63 -19.14 -7.80
CA ALA A 303 -7.19 -20.44 -7.40
C ALA A 303 -7.50 -20.46 -5.90
N THR A 304 -8.48 -21.26 -5.50
CA THR A 304 -8.91 -21.42 -4.10
C THR A 304 -8.82 -22.88 -3.69
N VAL A 305 -8.17 -23.17 -2.57
CA VAL A 305 -8.05 -24.49 -1.96
C VAL A 305 -8.70 -24.45 -0.58
N LEU A 306 -9.75 -25.26 -0.40
CA LEU A 306 -10.59 -25.25 0.80
C LEU A 306 -10.26 -26.37 1.80
N ASP A 307 -10.94 -26.30 2.94
CA ASP A 307 -10.63 -27.04 4.16
C ASP A 307 -10.50 -28.56 4.01
N GLY A 308 -9.42 -29.10 4.55
CA GLY A 308 -9.07 -30.51 4.52
C GLY A 308 -8.64 -31.02 3.15
N ALA A 309 -8.55 -30.17 2.13
CA ALA A 309 -8.01 -30.59 0.84
C ALA A 309 -6.52 -30.91 0.94
N GLU A 310 -6.08 -31.86 0.13
CA GLU A 310 -4.67 -32.25 0.01
C GLU A 310 -4.25 -32.14 -1.46
N VAL A 311 -3.29 -31.26 -1.74
CA VAL A 311 -2.71 -31.06 -3.06
C VAL A 311 -1.40 -31.82 -3.16
N GLY A 312 -1.37 -32.89 -3.95
CA GLY A 312 -0.24 -33.80 -4.09
C GLY A 312 1.03 -33.18 -4.66
N GLU A 313 2.15 -33.88 -4.49
CA GLU A 313 3.47 -33.42 -4.89
C GLU A 313 3.52 -33.08 -6.38
N SER A 314 4.09 -31.92 -6.71
CA SER A 314 4.20 -31.41 -8.09
C SER A 314 2.86 -31.40 -8.85
N ALA A 315 1.72 -31.29 -8.16
CA ALA A 315 0.43 -31.08 -8.80
C ALA A 315 0.26 -29.61 -9.21
N PHE A 316 -0.54 -29.38 -10.25
CA PHE A 316 -0.87 -28.05 -10.74
C PHE A 316 -2.37 -27.81 -10.67
N VAL A 317 -2.78 -26.94 -9.76
CA VAL A 317 -4.14 -26.38 -9.72
C VAL A 317 -4.14 -25.13 -10.60
N GLY A 318 -4.85 -25.14 -11.73
CA GLY A 318 -4.82 -24.04 -12.67
C GLY A 318 -5.49 -22.76 -12.17
N ALA A 319 -5.28 -21.67 -12.92
CA ALA A 319 -5.82 -20.36 -12.56
C ALA A 319 -7.35 -20.38 -12.38
N GLY A 320 -7.83 -19.69 -11.34
CA GLY A 320 -9.25 -19.58 -11.01
C GLY A 320 -9.93 -20.89 -10.58
N ALA A 321 -9.19 -21.99 -10.39
CA ALA A 321 -9.78 -23.25 -9.99
C ALA A 321 -10.23 -23.24 -8.52
N LEU A 322 -11.28 -24.01 -8.21
CA LEU A 322 -11.80 -24.17 -6.84
C LEU A 322 -11.69 -25.62 -6.38
N VAL A 323 -10.66 -25.94 -5.59
CA VAL A 323 -10.52 -27.24 -4.93
C VAL A 323 -11.43 -27.24 -3.70
N THR A 324 -12.47 -28.06 -3.77
CA THR A 324 -13.50 -28.17 -2.73
C THR A 324 -12.98 -28.82 -1.44
N PRO A 325 -13.67 -28.66 -0.30
CA PRO A 325 -13.22 -29.22 0.97
C PRO A 325 -12.98 -30.73 0.89
N ARG A 326 -11.91 -31.22 1.53
CA ARG A 326 -11.51 -32.64 1.60
C ARG A 326 -11.19 -33.28 0.25
N THR A 327 -11.06 -32.52 -0.82
CA THR A 327 -10.63 -33.04 -2.11
C THR A 327 -9.16 -33.44 -2.05
N VAL A 328 -8.85 -34.65 -2.51
CA VAL A 328 -7.48 -35.13 -2.69
C VAL A 328 -7.12 -34.96 -4.17
N VAL A 329 -6.14 -34.10 -4.44
CA VAL A 329 -5.57 -33.87 -5.77
C VAL A 329 -4.33 -34.76 -5.90
N PRO A 330 -4.31 -35.75 -6.81
CA PRO A 330 -3.17 -36.66 -6.94
C PRO A 330 -1.88 -35.93 -7.36
N PRO A 331 -0.71 -36.44 -6.97
CA PRO A 331 0.58 -35.91 -7.42
C PRO A 331 0.68 -35.82 -8.94
N ARG A 332 1.41 -34.82 -9.44
CA ARG A 332 1.72 -34.67 -10.87
C ARG A 332 0.48 -34.64 -11.79
N THR A 333 -0.64 -34.10 -11.31
CA THR A 333 -1.86 -33.92 -12.12
C THR A 333 -2.20 -32.45 -12.32
N LEU A 334 -2.86 -32.14 -13.45
CA LEU A 334 -3.42 -30.83 -13.76
C LEU A 334 -4.91 -30.82 -13.40
N TRP A 335 -5.32 -29.86 -12.57
CA TRP A 335 -6.70 -29.66 -12.15
C TRP A 335 -7.21 -28.28 -12.55
N LEU A 336 -8.35 -28.22 -13.24
CA LEU A 336 -8.97 -26.98 -13.72
C LEU A 336 -10.45 -26.89 -13.31
N GLY A 337 -10.98 -25.66 -13.28
CA GLY A 337 -12.42 -25.39 -13.12
C GLY A 337 -12.88 -25.14 -11.69
N ALA A 338 -14.15 -24.78 -11.54
CA ALA A 338 -14.80 -24.54 -10.26
C ALA A 338 -16.18 -25.25 -10.24
N PRO A 339 -16.31 -26.43 -9.61
CA PRO A 339 -15.29 -27.10 -8.81
C PRO A 339 -14.18 -27.73 -9.67
N ALA A 340 -12.96 -27.77 -9.14
CA ALA A 340 -11.79 -28.27 -9.84
C ALA A 340 -11.91 -29.78 -10.09
N ARG A 341 -11.48 -30.23 -11.26
CA ARG A 341 -11.41 -31.64 -11.65
C ARG A 341 -10.08 -31.92 -12.32
N GLN A 342 -9.59 -33.15 -12.16
CA GLN A 342 -8.45 -33.63 -12.92
C GLN A 342 -8.76 -33.58 -14.42
N VAL A 343 -7.91 -32.90 -15.17
CA VAL A 343 -7.99 -32.83 -16.64
C VAL A 343 -7.05 -33.85 -17.27
N ARG A 344 -5.83 -33.96 -16.74
CA ARG A 344 -4.80 -34.89 -17.21
C ARG A 344 -3.64 -35.00 -16.21
N GLU A 345 -2.72 -35.91 -16.47
CA GLU A 345 -1.41 -35.93 -15.83
C GLU A 345 -0.47 -34.88 -16.45
N LEU A 346 0.50 -34.43 -15.67
CA LEU A 346 1.58 -33.56 -16.09
C LEU A 346 2.72 -34.40 -16.67
N SER A 347 3.26 -33.97 -17.80
CA SER A 347 4.47 -34.54 -18.39
C SER A 347 5.70 -34.26 -17.51
N ASP A 348 6.77 -35.03 -17.70
CA ASP A 348 8.06 -34.78 -17.01
C ASP A 348 8.61 -33.38 -17.30
N ALA A 349 8.36 -32.85 -18.50
CA ALA A 349 8.75 -31.50 -18.87
C ALA A 349 8.00 -30.46 -18.02
N GLU A 350 6.68 -30.59 -17.92
CA GLU A 350 5.87 -29.67 -17.12
C GLU A 350 6.22 -29.76 -15.62
N VAL A 351 6.50 -30.95 -15.09
CA VAL A 351 6.98 -31.12 -13.71
C VAL A 351 8.34 -30.45 -13.50
N ARG A 352 9.24 -30.46 -14.50
CA ARG A 352 10.49 -29.69 -14.44
C ARG A 352 10.22 -28.18 -14.52
N ASP A 353 9.24 -27.75 -15.30
CA ASP A 353 8.86 -26.33 -15.39
C ASP A 353 8.29 -25.81 -14.07
N LEU A 354 7.62 -26.66 -13.29
CA LEU A 354 7.19 -26.31 -11.92
C LEU A 354 8.35 -25.85 -11.03
N LYS A 355 9.53 -26.46 -11.21
CA LYS A 355 10.76 -26.07 -10.49
C LYS A 355 11.25 -24.68 -10.88
N HIS A 356 11.03 -24.28 -12.12
CA HIS A 356 11.43 -22.95 -12.60
C HIS A 356 10.60 -21.85 -11.93
N PHE A 357 9.31 -22.08 -11.64
CA PHE A 357 8.48 -21.08 -10.97
C PHE A 357 9.00 -20.69 -9.60
N HIS A 358 9.32 -21.65 -8.72
CA HIS A 358 9.87 -21.29 -7.40
C HIS A 358 11.32 -20.78 -7.50
N SER A 359 12.12 -21.30 -8.44
CA SER A 359 13.51 -20.86 -8.64
C SER A 359 13.61 -19.40 -9.09
N ASN A 360 12.71 -18.96 -9.98
CA ASN A 360 12.62 -17.56 -10.39
C ASN A 360 12.33 -16.65 -9.19
N TYR A 361 11.45 -17.09 -8.29
CA TYR A 361 11.11 -16.32 -7.09
C TYR A 361 12.25 -16.25 -6.07
N LEU A 362 13.18 -17.21 -6.05
CA LEU A 362 14.44 -17.07 -5.31
C LEU A 362 15.31 -15.97 -5.91
N GLN A 363 15.40 -15.89 -7.24
CA GLN A 363 16.16 -14.82 -7.90
C GLN A 363 15.52 -13.45 -7.68
N TYR A 364 14.21 -13.33 -7.88
CA TYR A 364 13.50 -12.07 -7.66
C TYR A 364 13.69 -11.59 -6.23
N LYS A 365 13.56 -12.49 -5.25
CA LYS A 365 13.86 -12.18 -3.85
C LYS A 365 15.26 -11.56 -3.67
N GLU A 366 16.28 -12.13 -4.29
CA GLU A 366 17.65 -11.59 -4.22
C GLU A 366 17.80 -10.22 -4.89
N GLU A 367 17.00 -9.93 -5.92
CA GLU A 367 16.93 -8.61 -6.55
C GLU A 367 16.27 -7.59 -5.61
N TYR A 368 15.16 -7.96 -4.96
CA TYR A 368 14.50 -7.10 -3.96
C TYR A 368 15.39 -6.87 -2.73
N PHE A 369 16.09 -7.88 -2.22
CA PHE A 369 17.10 -7.69 -1.16
C PHE A 369 18.21 -6.70 -1.54
N ARG A 370 18.56 -6.60 -2.82
CA ARG A 370 19.53 -5.60 -3.31
C ARG A 370 18.91 -4.22 -3.38
N ILE A 371 17.67 -4.10 -3.88
CA ILE A 371 16.92 -2.84 -4.01
C ILE A 371 16.64 -2.22 -2.64
N ASP A 372 16.14 -3.03 -1.70
CA ASP A 372 15.76 -2.59 -0.36
C ASP A 372 16.97 -2.26 0.52
N GLY A 373 18.18 -2.45 -0.02
CA GLY A 373 19.45 -2.24 0.65
C GLY A 373 19.70 -3.31 1.69
N ARG A 374 20.63 -4.24 1.40
CA ARG A 374 21.15 -5.23 2.35
C ARG A 374 21.54 -4.59 3.68
N ARG A 375 20.65 -4.61 4.66
CA ARG A 375 21.01 -5.15 5.98
C ARG A 375 20.60 -6.61 5.96
N ALA A 376 21.44 -7.41 5.32
CA ALA A 376 21.54 -8.82 5.67
C ALA A 376 21.79 -8.87 7.18
N ILE A 377 20.75 -9.23 7.93
CA ILE A 377 20.95 -9.82 9.24
C ILE A 377 21.17 -11.29 8.91
N ALA A 378 22.43 -11.68 8.97
CA ALA A 378 22.88 -13.06 9.03
C ALA A 378 23.82 -13.12 10.24
N PRO A 379 23.91 -14.28 10.90
CA PRO A 379 23.08 -14.68 12.05
C PRO A 379 23.35 -13.93 13.36
#